data_AF-A0A0E3LHZ2-F1
#
_entry.id   AF-A0A0E3LHZ2-F1
#
_cell.length_a   1.000
_cell.length_b   1.000
_cell.length_c   1.000
_cell.angle_alpha   90.00
_cell.angle_beta   90.00
_cell.angle_gamma   90.00
#
_symmetry.space_group_name_H-M   'P 1'
#
loop_
_entity.id
_entity.type
_entity.pdbx_description
1 polymer ?
#
loop_
_entity_poly.entity_id
_entity_poly.type
_entity_poly.pdbx_seq_one_letter_code
_entity_poly.pdbx_strand_id
1 'polypeptide(L)' 'MKNKPLKFFTIYSPPQHKDGIVRATKAEAEANPEEFDGVTTE' A
#
# COMPACT_ATOMS: atom_id res chain seq x y z
N MET A 1 27.22 4.59 -13.09
CA MET A 1 26.11 4.89 -12.15
C MET A 1 25.45 3.58 -11.77
N LYS A 2 25.19 3.30 -10.48
CA LYS A 2 24.51 2.07 -10.03
C LYS A 2 23.01 2.33 -9.94
N ASN A 3 22.20 1.64 -10.76
CA ASN A 3 20.74 1.61 -10.61
C ASN A 3 20.37 0.66 -9.47
N LYS A 4 20.12 1.20 -8.28
CA LYS A 4 19.52 0.46 -7.18
C LYS A 4 18.02 0.78 -7.13
N PRO A 5 17.16 -0.21 -6.80
CA PRO A 5 15.74 0.06 -6.62
C PRO A 5 15.53 1.07 -5.50
N LEU A 6 14.65 2.02 -5.75
CA LEU A 6 14.26 3.04 -4.79
C LEU A 6 13.20 2.46 -3.86
N LYS A 7 13.40 2.65 -2.55
CA LYS A 7 12.50 2.15 -1.51
C LYS A 7 11.85 3.36 -0.84
N PHE A 8 10.53 3.36 -0.79
CA PHE A 8 9.72 4.38 -0.11
C PHE A 8 8.74 3.72 0.85
N PHE A 9 8.29 4.51 1.81
CA PHE A 9 7.22 4.17 2.73
C PHE A 9 6.28 5.36 2.82
N THR A 10 4.99 5.08 2.96
CA THR A 10 3.96 6.07 3.20
C THR A 10 3.23 5.65 4.46
N ILE A 11 3.03 6.61 5.35
CA ILE A 11 2.28 6.42 6.60
C ILE A 11 1.00 7.21 6.44
N TYR A 12 -0.14 6.52 6.53
CA TYR A 12 -1.47 7.11 6.50
C TYR A 12 -2.00 7.29 7.93
N SER A 13 -2.65 8.41 8.20
CA SER A 13 -3.37 8.67 9.46
C SER A 13 -4.55 9.61 9.16
N PRO A 14 -5.80 9.11 9.04
CA PRO A 14 -6.27 7.74 9.37
C PRO A 14 -5.86 6.66 8.33
N PRO A 15 -6.05 5.35 8.62
CA PRO A 15 -5.77 4.27 7.66
C PRO A 15 -6.55 4.44 6.35
N GLN A 16 -5.89 4.14 5.22
CA GLN A 16 -6.47 4.25 3.89
C GLN A 16 -6.71 2.90 3.20
N HIS A 17 -5.83 1.91 3.41
CA HIS A 17 -5.92 0.59 2.77
C HIS A 17 -6.40 -0.45 3.78
N LYS A 18 -7.01 -1.53 3.29
CA LYS A 18 -7.34 -2.68 4.15
C LYS A 18 -6.08 -3.39 4.61
N ASP A 19 -6.15 -3.98 5.80
CA ASP A 19 -5.04 -4.73 6.36
C ASP A 19 -4.73 -6.01 5.55
N GLY A 20 -3.46 -6.42 5.55
CA GLY A 20 -3.00 -7.66 4.92
C GLY A 20 -2.90 -7.67 3.39
N ILE A 21 -3.22 -6.57 2.70
CA ILE A 21 -3.12 -6.49 1.24
C ILE A 21 -1.68 -6.20 0.80
N VAL A 22 -1.17 -6.99 -0.15
CA VAL A 22 0.14 -6.80 -0.78
C VAL A 22 -0.03 -6.65 -2.29
N ARG A 23 0.47 -5.54 -2.84
CA ARG A 23 0.51 -5.28 -4.29
C ARG A 23 1.95 -5.34 -4.78
N ALA A 24 2.27 -6.34 -5.60
CA ALA A 24 3.65 -6.54 -6.06
C ALA A 24 4.06 -5.51 -7.12
N THR A 25 3.08 -4.97 -7.85
CA THR A 25 3.32 -4.02 -8.95
C THR A 25 2.40 -2.81 -8.87
N LYS A 26 2.86 -1.71 -9.44
CA LYS A 26 2.06 -0.49 -9.56
C LYS A 26 0.77 -0.71 -10.35
N ALA A 27 0.83 -1.44 -11.46
CA ALA A 27 -0.34 -1.71 -12.30
C ALA A 27 -1.41 -2.51 -11.54
N GLU A 28 -1.00 -3.47 -10.71
CA GLU A 28 -1.93 -4.22 -9.85
C GLU A 28 -2.62 -3.33 -8.81
N ALA A 29 -1.86 -2.43 -8.17
CA ALA A 29 -2.41 -1.48 -7.20
C ALA A 29 -3.41 -0.50 -7.86
N GLU A 30 -3.11 0.00 -9.06
CA GLU A 30 -4.00 0.92 -9.80
C GLU A 30 -5.28 0.22 -10.29
N ALA A 31 -5.20 -1.05 -10.69
CA ALA A 31 -6.34 -1.81 -11.18
C ALA A 31 -7.31 -2.26 -10.07
N ASN A 32 -6.88 -2.27 -8.82
CA ASN A 32 -7.63 -2.80 -7.69
C ASN A 32 -7.64 -1.82 -6.52
N PRO A 33 -8.35 -0.69 -6.62
CA PRO A 33 -8.46 0.25 -5.52
C PRO A 33 -9.20 -0.37 -4.34
N GLU A 34 -8.73 -0.06 -3.13
CA GLU A 34 -9.41 -0.41 -1.89
C GLU A 34 -9.42 0.77 -0.92
N GLU A 35 -10.37 0.72 0.01
CA GLU A 35 -10.46 1.65 1.13
C GLU A 35 -10.46 0.85 2.44
N PHE A 36 -10.04 1.52 3.52
CA PHE A 36 -10.09 0.99 4.86
C PHE A 36 -11.50 0.50 5.20
N ASP A 37 -11.60 -0.67 5.82
CA ASP A 37 -12.87 -1.31 6.14
C ASP A 37 -13.46 -0.88 7.50
N GLY A 38 -12.78 0.04 8.20
CA GLY A 38 -13.20 0.52 9.51
C GLY A 38 -12.78 -0.38 10.67
N VAL A 39 -12.10 -1.50 10.41
CA VAL A 39 -11.70 -2.47 11.44
C VAL A 39 -10.23 -2.28 11.79
N THR A 40 -9.93 -2.09 13.06
CA THR A 40 -8.55 -2.00 13.57
C THR A 40 -8.06 -3.36 14.06
N THR A 41 -6.77 -3.63 13.86
CA THR A 41 -6.09 -4.80 14.45
C THR A 41 -5.29 -4.35 15.67
N GLU A 42 -5.70 -4.78 16.87
CA GLU A 42 -4.97 -4.60 18.15
C GLU A 42 -4.54 -5.96 18.73
#